data_AF-A0A1A3T275-F1
#
_entry.id   AF-A0A1A3T275-F1
#
_cell.length_a   1.000
_cell.length_b   1.000
_cell.length_c   1.000
_cell.angle_alpha   90.00
_cell.angle_beta   90.00
_cell.angle_gamma   90.00
#
_symmetry.space_group_name_H-M   'P 1'
#
loop_
_entity.id
_entity.type
_entity.pdbx_description
1 polymer ?
#
loop_
_entity_poly.entity_id
_entity_poly.type
_entity_poly.pdbx_seq_one_letter_code
_entity_poly.pdbx_strand_id
1 'polypeptide(L)'
;MAFQVRFSGQPQPQDYGDDDGFEFLDGGVLAIHFGDEEKWAEYHPQTTWELVTADPEHLAGMNTPYVDEEFDDDYEDEDDDEDVGDYEA
;
A
#
# COMPACT_ATOMS: atom_id res chain seq x y z
N MET A 1 -1.30 -17.30 12.64
CA MET A 1 -2.68 -16.82 12.40
C MET A 1 -2.54 -15.34 12.57
N ALA A 2 -3.04 -14.56 11.62
CA ALA A 2 -2.68 -13.16 11.53
C ALA A 2 -3.88 -12.25 11.72
N PHE A 3 -4.94 -12.52 10.94
CA PHE A 3 -6.25 -11.95 11.14
C PHE A 3 -7.34 -12.80 10.47
N GLN A 4 -8.58 -12.52 10.83
CA GLN A 4 -9.78 -13.08 10.22
C GLN A 4 -10.76 -11.96 9.88
N VAL A 5 -11.44 -12.11 8.76
CA VAL A 5 -12.49 -11.18 8.31
C VAL A 5 -13.81 -11.92 8.23
N ARG A 6 -14.83 -11.37 8.89
CA ARG A 6 -16.21 -11.84 8.76
C ARG A 6 -16.89 -11.05 7.65
N PHE A 7 -17.24 -11.72 6.56
CA PHE A 7 -18.01 -11.12 5.47
C PHE A 7 -19.51 -11.33 5.63
N SER A 8 -20.27 -10.34 5.20
CA SER A 8 -21.73 -10.35 5.19
C SER A 8 -22.25 -11.50 4.33
N GLY A 9 -23.06 -12.38 4.93
CA GLY A 9 -23.65 -13.52 4.24
C GLY A 9 -22.76 -14.77 4.16
N GLN A 10 -21.54 -14.73 4.72
CA GLN A 10 -20.72 -15.92 4.88
C GLN A 10 -20.93 -16.53 6.29
N PRO A 11 -21.10 -17.86 6.40
CA PRO A 11 -21.36 -18.52 7.68
C PRO A 11 -20.11 -18.62 8.56
N GLN A 12 -18.92 -18.53 7.97
CA GLN A 12 -17.64 -18.63 8.67
C GLN A 12 -16.75 -17.44 8.29
N PRO A 13 -15.98 -16.89 9.24
CA PRO A 13 -14.92 -15.93 8.93
C PRO A 13 -13.89 -16.53 7.98
N GLN A 14 -13.27 -15.68 7.18
CA GLN A 14 -12.15 -16.01 6.32
C GLN A 14 -10.85 -15.71 7.06
N ASP A 15 -9.95 -16.70 7.12
CA ASP A 15 -8.65 -16.60 7.76
C ASP A 15 -7.58 -16.10 6.77
N TYR A 16 -6.68 -15.25 7.25
CA TYR A 16 -5.55 -14.71 6.51
C TYR A 16 -4.23 -15.01 7.25
N GLY A 17 -3.17 -15.21 6.47
CA GLY A 17 -1.85 -15.65 6.93
C GLY A 17 -0.99 -14.50 7.48
N ASP A 18 0.09 -14.85 8.17
CA ASP A 18 0.98 -13.92 8.89
C ASP A 18 1.69 -12.91 7.95
N ASP A 19 1.80 -13.24 6.67
CA ASP A 19 2.35 -12.38 5.61
C ASP A 19 1.28 -11.52 4.88
N ASP A 20 -0.01 -11.79 5.12
CA ASP A 20 -1.10 -10.99 4.57
C ASP A 20 -1.29 -9.72 5.42
N GLY A 21 -1.87 -8.66 4.87
CA GLY A 21 -2.16 -7.42 5.58
C GLY A 21 -3.56 -6.90 5.27
N PHE A 22 -4.06 -6.00 6.12
CA PHE A 22 -5.30 -5.29 5.85
C PHE A 22 -5.20 -3.80 6.17
N GLU A 23 -5.98 -2.99 5.45
CA GLU A 23 -6.08 -1.54 5.63
C GLU A 23 -7.55 -1.09 5.54
N PHE A 24 -7.90 -0.06 6.32
CA PHE A 24 -9.19 0.62 6.21
C PHE A 24 -9.01 1.94 5.46
N LEU A 25 -9.50 1.97 4.22
CA LEU A 25 -9.50 3.17 3.38
C LEU A 25 -10.67 4.09 3.72
N ASP A 26 -10.62 5.32 3.20
CA ASP A 26 -11.73 6.27 3.29
C ASP A 26 -13.02 5.67 2.72
N GLY A 27 -14.15 6.00 3.36
CA GLY A 27 -15.46 5.42 3.01
C GLY A 27 -15.70 4.00 3.55
N GLY A 28 -14.81 3.49 4.43
CA GLY A 28 -14.99 2.20 5.11
C GLY A 28 -14.70 0.99 4.22
N VAL A 29 -13.87 1.17 3.19
CA VAL A 29 -13.41 0.07 2.34
C VAL A 29 -12.31 -0.68 3.08
N LEU A 30 -12.45 -2.00 3.17
CA LEU A 30 -11.42 -2.91 3.65
C LEU A 30 -10.56 -3.35 2.47
N ALA A 31 -9.30 -2.96 2.46
CA ALA A 31 -8.29 -3.47 1.55
C ALA A 31 -7.55 -4.65 2.20
N ILE A 32 -7.30 -5.70 1.44
CA ILE A 32 -6.56 -6.90 1.86
C ILE A 32 -5.38 -7.08 0.93
N HIS A 33 -4.18 -7.08 1.48
CA HIS A 33 -2.92 -7.26 0.78
C HIS A 33 -2.44 -8.69 1.03
N PHE A 34 -2.10 -9.42 -0.02
CA PHE A 34 -1.58 -10.77 0.15
C PHE A 34 -0.06 -10.74 0.19
N GLY A 35 0.55 -11.58 1.03
CA GLY A 35 2.00 -11.78 1.03
C GLY A 35 2.52 -12.49 -0.23
N ASP A 36 1.60 -13.06 -1.02
CA ASP A 36 1.85 -13.69 -2.31
C ASP A 36 1.95 -12.63 -3.42
N GLU A 37 3.16 -12.44 -3.96
CA GLU A 37 3.46 -11.45 -5.01
C GLU A 37 2.67 -11.68 -6.31
N GLU A 38 2.13 -12.89 -6.53
CA GLU A 38 1.29 -13.19 -7.70
C GLU A 38 -0.16 -12.76 -7.51
N LYS A 39 -0.55 -12.38 -6.28
CA LYS A 39 -1.92 -11.99 -5.93
C LYS A 39 -2.05 -10.48 -5.73
N TRP A 40 -3.11 -9.95 -6.30
CA TRP A 40 -3.42 -8.53 -6.21
C TRP A 40 -4.24 -8.26 -4.96
N ALA A 41 -4.13 -7.05 -4.43
CA ALA A 41 -4.94 -6.63 -3.31
C ALA A 41 -6.44 -6.70 -3.62
N GLU A 42 -7.23 -7.15 -2.65
CA GLU A 42 -8.68 -7.21 -2.72
C GLU A 42 -9.31 -6.03 -1.99
N TYR A 43 -10.39 -5.48 -2.54
CA TYR A 43 -11.08 -4.32 -1.98
C TYR A 43 -12.55 -4.63 -1.72
N HIS A 44 -12.95 -4.46 -0.47
CA HIS A 44 -14.25 -4.85 0.05
C HIS A 44 -14.98 -3.62 0.61
N PRO A 45 -16.10 -3.17 0.02
CA PRO A 45 -16.82 -2.00 0.54
C PRO A 45 -17.40 -2.28 1.94
N GLN A 46 -17.71 -1.22 2.70
CA GLN A 46 -18.26 -1.33 4.06
C GLN A 46 -19.50 -2.23 4.22
N THR A 47 -20.22 -2.50 3.11
CA THR A 47 -21.42 -3.35 3.12
C THR A 47 -21.10 -4.84 3.00
N THR A 48 -19.87 -5.21 2.62
CA THR A 48 -19.50 -6.61 2.38
C THR A 48 -18.79 -7.24 3.58
N TRP A 49 -18.19 -6.46 4.48
CA TRP A 49 -17.51 -6.96 5.68
C TRP A 49 -18.21 -6.48 6.97
N GLU A 50 -18.13 -7.28 8.03
CA GLU A 50 -18.79 -7.02 9.32
C GLU A 50 -17.79 -6.81 10.47
N LEU A 51 -16.70 -7.58 10.48
CA LEU A 51 -15.72 -7.56 11.57
C LEU A 51 -14.36 -8.04 11.07
N VAL A 52 -13.30 -7.36 11.53
CA VAL A 52 -11.91 -7.83 11.40
C VAL A 52 -11.37 -8.13 12.81
N THR A 53 -10.81 -9.32 13.02
CA THR A 53 -10.13 -9.69 14.26
C THR A 53 -8.69 -10.06 13.93
N ALA A 54 -7.73 -9.40 14.53
CA ALA A 54 -6.30 -9.60 14.27
C ALA A 54 -5.56 -9.97 15.55
N ASP A 55 -4.45 -10.68 15.40
CA ASP A 55 -3.51 -10.90 16.48
C ASP A 55 -2.89 -9.56 16.93
N PRO A 56 -2.59 -9.36 18.22
CA PRO A 56 -2.12 -8.06 18.73
C PRO A 56 -0.79 -7.59 18.10
N GLU A 57 0.01 -8.54 17.64
CA GLU A 57 1.30 -8.31 16.98
C GLU A 57 1.12 -8.08 15.46
N HIS A 58 -0.08 -8.35 14.93
CA HIS A 58 -0.44 -8.19 13.53
C HIS A 58 -1.19 -6.86 13.32
N LEU A 59 -0.43 -5.80 13.09
CA LEU A 59 -0.97 -4.44 12.99
C LEU A 59 -1.58 -4.17 11.60
N ALA A 60 -2.74 -3.52 11.59
CA ALA A 60 -3.34 -2.95 10.38
C ALA A 60 -2.36 -1.99 9.69
N GLY A 61 -2.20 -2.12 8.37
CA GLY A 61 -1.30 -1.28 7.57
C GLY A 61 0.16 -1.78 7.43
N MET A 62 0.49 -3.01 7.85
CA MET A 62 1.85 -3.56 7.77
C MET A 62 2.20 -4.35 6.50
N ASN A 63 1.57 -4.04 5.37
CA ASN A 63 2.22 -4.30 4.09
C ASN A 63 1.89 -3.17 3.13
N THR A 64 2.78 -2.18 3.07
CA THR A 64 2.86 -1.22 1.97
C THR A 64 3.65 -1.88 0.83
N PRO A 65 3.04 -2.53 -0.18
CA PRO A 65 3.79 -2.87 -1.40
C PRO A 65 4.05 -1.63 -2.26
N TYR A 66 3.66 -0.44 -1.81
CA TYR A 66 4.00 0.83 -2.44
C TYR A 66 4.54 1.78 -1.37
N VAL A 67 5.74 1.49 -0.89
CA VAL A 67 6.69 2.58 -0.93
C VAL A 67 6.89 2.78 -2.44
N ASP A 68 6.20 3.79 -3.02
CA ASP A 68 6.85 4.58 -4.06
C ASP A 68 8.19 4.96 -3.42
N GLU A 69 9.21 4.10 -3.55
CA GLU A 69 10.57 4.47 -3.22
C GLU A 69 10.78 5.69 -4.05
N GLU A 70 10.79 6.80 -3.32
CA GLU A 70 10.96 8.17 -3.74
C GLU A 70 11.54 8.15 -5.15
N PHE A 71 10.72 8.51 -6.15
CA PHE A 71 11.23 8.86 -7.45
C PHE A 71 12.16 10.05 -7.16
N ASP A 72 13.42 9.70 -6.90
CA ASP A 72 14.54 10.56 -6.65
C ASP A 72 14.73 11.28 -7.98
N ASP A 73 13.93 12.34 -8.17
CA ASP A 73 14.08 13.33 -9.21
C ASP A 73 15.31 14.17 -8.84
N ASP A 74 16.45 13.50 -8.64
CA ASP A 74 17.76 14.13 -8.62
C ASP A 74 18.21 14.23 -10.09
N TYR A 75 17.41 14.98 -10.87
CA TYR A 75 17.97 15.65 -12.03
C TYR A 75 18.86 16.76 -11.46
N GLU A 76 20.12 16.41 -11.22
CA GLU A 76 21.20 17.38 -11.13
C GLU A 76 21.23 18.17 -12.46
N ASP A 77 20.44 19.24 -12.54
CA ASP A 77 20.66 20.30 -13.52
C ASP A 77 21.93 21.01 -13.02
N GLU A 78 23.09 20.51 -13.46
CA GLU A 78 24.37 21.20 -13.36
C GLU A 78 24.24 22.52 -14.13
N ASP A 79 23.74 23.54 -13.42
CA ASP A 79 23.93 24.95 -13.74
C ASP A 79 25.44 25.28 -13.75
N ASP A 80 25.79 26.26 -14.59
CA ASP A 80 27.06 26.98 -14.69
C ASP A 80 28.14 26.24 -15.52
N ASP A 81 28.70 26.81 -16.60
CA ASP A 81 29.42 28.08 -16.55
C ASP A 81 29.23 28.99 -17.79
N GLU A 82 29.15 30.29 -17.53
CA GLU A 82 29.32 31.40 -18.47
C GLU A 82 30.65 31.33 -19.27
N ASP A 83 30.60 31.61 -20.59
CA ASP A 83 31.68 32.35 -21.23
C ASP A 83 31.11 33.42 -22.17
N VAL A 84 31.00 34.63 -21.62
CA VAL A 84 30.76 35.87 -22.34
C VAL A 84 32.04 36.26 -23.07
N GLY A 85 32.18 35.82 -24.32
CA GLY A 85 33.26 36.19 -25.22
C GLY A 85 32.83 37.20 -26.29
N ASP A 86 32.67 38.47 -25.92
CA ASP A 86 32.66 39.60 -26.84
C ASP A 86 34.07 39.75 -27.47
N TYR A 87 34.18 39.60 -28.80
CA TYR A 87 35.06 40.45 -29.58
C TYR A 87 34.61 40.53 -31.04
N GLU A 88 34.37 41.76 -31.48
CA GLU A 88 34.18 42.17 -32.87
C GLU A 88 35.45 41.89 -33.70
N ALA A 89 35.28 41.40 -34.94
CA ALA A 89 36.16 41.68 -36.09
C ALA A 89 35.52 41.21 -37.42
#